data_AF-A0A955AMC8-F1
#
_entry.id   AF-A0A955AMC8-F1
#
_cell.length_a   1.000
_cell.length_b   1.000
_cell.length_c   1.000
_cell.angle_alpha   90.00
_cell.angle_beta   90.00
_cell.angle_gamma   90.00
#
_symmetry.space_group_name_H-M   'P 1'
#
loop_
_entity.id
_entity.type
_entity.pdbx_description
1 polymer ?
#
loop_
_entity_poly.entity_id
_entity_poly.type
_entity_poly.pdbx_seq_one_letter_code
_entity_poly.pdbx_strand_id
1 'polypeptide(L)'
;MVRFIDRREFAVASSALLATCIPVEQSICGEHPGISKSELLLKGINALARSPDMKYFEDGHRGASMISAHLMCVDNELDDATAQRIIQLFDLNWGPTKLCEDFLQEEPDPKACEKVGLALADNSGVLREVGHDAIFAMHAIKAFRMLPESATPGRVEGVCRLIREFKPWRDVPPSPEVDPPPFSDSQAASQFILKETSDAIDRFMGFGQGFAGHMLTFGQSLVELARMGDEEWAESCRVAFRKYVTVTRQGPEADARKIADHKPSNLRPNQTEYWNKRGDKTLGIGHVFKYPYAYYELLAHANSTELSTELDSKAYNIF
;
A
#
# COMPACT_ATOMS: atom_id res chain seq x y z
N MET A 1 34.13 -58.02 5.62
CA MET A 1 32.97 -58.85 5.23
C MET A 1 32.54 -59.62 6.47
N VAL A 2 31.67 -59.00 7.28
CA VAL A 2 31.26 -59.52 8.59
C VAL A 2 29.74 -59.34 8.72
N ARG A 3 29.17 -60.34 9.38
CA ARG A 3 27.77 -60.70 9.59
C ARG A 3 26.92 -59.58 10.24
N PHE A 4 25.66 -59.49 9.82
CA PHE A 4 24.53 -59.01 10.63
C PHE A 4 24.33 -59.96 11.83
N ILE A 5 23.86 -59.63 13.03
CA ILE A 5 22.73 -58.83 13.54
C ILE A 5 23.07 -58.51 15.03
N ASP A 6 22.64 -57.38 15.61
CA ASP A 6 21.73 -57.44 16.78
C ASP A 6 21.03 -56.10 17.10
N ARG A 7 19.72 -56.19 17.33
CA ARG A 7 18.81 -55.12 17.76
C ARG A 7 18.17 -55.61 19.07
N ARG A 8 18.45 -54.88 20.15
CA ARG A 8 17.85 -54.91 21.50
C ARG A 8 18.44 -55.92 22.49
N GLU A 9 19.27 -55.38 23.37
CA GLU A 9 19.52 -55.74 24.76
C GLU A 9 20.44 -54.61 25.28
N PHE A 10 20.44 -54.06 26.49
CA PHE A 10 19.67 -54.21 27.71
C PHE A 10 20.03 -52.98 28.57
N ALA A 11 19.26 -52.68 29.61
CA ALA A 11 19.30 -51.45 30.38
C ALA A 11 20.36 -51.42 31.51
N VAL A 12 20.48 -50.22 32.11
CA VAL A 12 20.88 -49.90 33.51
C VAL A 12 22.35 -49.62 33.84
N ALA A 13 22.63 -48.36 34.24
CA ALA A 13 23.31 -47.91 35.47
C ALA A 13 23.88 -46.48 35.24
N SER A 14 23.34 -45.42 35.86
CA SER A 14 23.70 -44.89 37.20
C SER A 14 25.19 -44.48 37.25
N SER A 15 25.64 -43.24 37.52
CA SER A 15 25.14 -42.20 38.42
C SER A 15 25.83 -40.83 38.17
N ALA A 16 25.06 -39.77 38.40
CA ALA A 16 25.38 -38.45 38.98
C ALA A 16 26.84 -37.92 39.08
N LEU A 17 27.02 -36.67 38.62
CA LEU A 17 27.60 -35.58 39.43
C LEU A 17 27.14 -34.19 38.91
N LEU A 18 26.62 -33.39 39.86
CA LEU A 18 26.32 -31.94 39.81
C LEU A 18 27.58 -31.15 39.40
N ALA A 19 27.59 -29.96 38.79
CA ALA A 19 26.91 -28.67 39.01
C ALA A 19 27.37 -27.78 37.81
N THR A 20 26.74 -26.72 37.33
CA THR A 20 26.25 -25.49 37.99
C THR A 20 25.38 -24.70 37.01
N CYS A 21 24.43 -23.97 37.57
CA CYS A 21 23.50 -23.07 36.92
C CYS A 21 24.17 -21.85 36.27
N ILE A 22 23.73 -21.49 35.07
CA ILE A 22 23.52 -20.09 34.68
C ILE A 22 22.10 -20.03 34.11
N PRO A 23 21.15 -19.31 34.76
CA PRO A 23 19.88 -19.03 34.12
C PRO A 23 20.17 -18.07 32.96
N VAL A 24 19.81 -18.47 31.75
CA VAL A 24 19.63 -17.49 30.67
C VAL A 24 18.47 -16.61 31.14
N GLU A 25 18.81 -15.40 31.55
CA GLU A 25 17.86 -14.33 31.84
C GLU A 25 16.90 -14.22 30.64
N GLN A 26 15.67 -14.64 30.86
CA GLN A 26 14.54 -14.04 30.17
C GLN A 26 14.56 -12.57 30.56
N SER A 27 15.23 -11.77 29.74
CA SER A 27 15.12 -10.33 29.81
C SER A 27 13.67 -10.00 29.49
N ILE A 28 12.89 -9.81 30.54
CA ILE A 28 11.66 -9.03 30.54
C ILE A 28 12.10 -7.60 30.22
N CYS A 29 12.33 -7.33 28.94
CA CYS A 29 12.39 -5.98 28.42
C CYS A 29 10.96 -5.55 28.15
N GLY A 30 10.55 -4.46 28.79
CA GLY A 30 9.16 -4.11 29.05
C GLY A 30 8.26 -4.11 27.82
N GLU A 31 7.04 -4.60 28.03
CA GLU A 31 5.89 -4.22 27.23
C GLU A 31 5.69 -2.69 27.38
N HIS A 32 6.34 -1.92 26.50
CA HIS A 32 5.73 -0.66 26.10
C HIS A 32 4.40 -1.01 25.44
N PRO A 33 3.29 -0.34 25.77
CA PRO A 33 2.00 -0.65 25.19
C PRO A 33 2.03 -0.25 23.72
N GLY A 34 2.49 -1.17 22.88
CA GLY A 34 2.40 -1.08 21.44
C GLY A 34 0.94 -1.15 21.07
N ILE A 35 0.28 0.01 21.09
CA ILE A 35 -0.90 0.27 20.29
C ILE A 35 -0.46 -0.04 18.85
N SER A 36 -0.80 -1.26 18.46
CA SER A 36 0.04 -2.04 17.55
C SER A 36 -0.08 -1.49 16.14
N LYS A 37 1.00 -1.57 15.35
CA LYS A 37 0.97 -1.19 13.93
C LYS A 37 -0.26 -1.79 13.22
N SER A 38 -0.75 -2.97 13.62
CA SER A 38 -1.95 -3.62 13.06
C SER A 38 -3.27 -2.84 13.23
N GLU A 39 -3.38 -1.87 14.14
CA GLU A 39 -4.61 -1.09 14.34
C GLU A 39 -4.97 -0.25 13.11
N LEU A 40 -3.99 0.43 12.50
CA LEU A 40 -4.22 1.19 11.27
C LEU A 40 -4.67 0.27 10.12
N LEU A 41 -4.14 -0.95 10.08
CA LEU A 41 -4.52 -1.95 9.09
C LEU A 41 -6.01 -2.31 9.26
N LEU A 42 -6.42 -2.67 10.47
CA LEU A 42 -7.81 -3.03 10.77
C LEU A 42 -8.78 -1.86 10.53
N LYS A 43 -8.45 -0.64 11.00
CA LYS A 43 -9.24 0.57 10.74
C LYS A 43 -9.34 0.86 9.23
N GLY A 44 -8.26 0.67 8.49
CA GLY A 44 -8.21 0.81 7.04
C GLY A 44 -9.12 -0.17 6.30
N ILE A 45 -9.10 -1.45 6.69
CA ILE A 45 -9.99 -2.48 6.13
C ILE A 45 -11.45 -2.16 6.44
N ASN A 46 -11.76 -1.81 7.70
CA ASN A 46 -13.11 -1.43 8.11
C ASN A 46 -13.62 -0.24 7.28
N ALA A 47 -12.76 0.76 7.06
CA ALA A 47 -13.07 1.93 6.27
C ALA A 47 -13.36 1.58 4.80
N LEU A 48 -12.49 0.80 4.15
CA LEU A 48 -12.72 0.34 2.77
C LEU A 48 -14.04 -0.42 2.65
N ALA A 49 -14.32 -1.34 3.58
CA ALA A 49 -15.54 -2.13 3.56
C ALA A 49 -16.83 -1.31 3.72
N ARG A 50 -16.81 -0.23 4.53
CA ARG A 50 -17.99 0.63 4.73
C ARG A 50 -18.19 1.71 3.69
N SER A 51 -17.13 2.03 2.94
CA SER A 51 -17.14 3.15 2.00
C SER A 51 -18.31 3.14 1.00
N PRO A 52 -18.75 1.99 0.43
CA PRO A 52 -19.89 1.95 -0.49
C PRO A 52 -21.21 2.46 0.11
N ASP A 53 -21.40 2.29 1.42
CA ASP A 53 -22.60 2.70 2.15
C ASP A 53 -22.48 4.13 2.72
N MET A 54 -21.35 4.79 2.46
CA MET A 54 -21.02 6.13 2.93
C MET A 54 -20.61 7.02 1.76
N LYS A 55 -19.39 7.55 1.75
CA LYS A 55 -18.82 8.30 0.62
C LYS A 55 -17.78 7.43 -0.07
N TYR A 56 -18.22 6.58 -1.01
CA TYR A 56 -17.37 5.54 -1.61
C TYR A 56 -15.98 6.05 -2.01
N PHE A 57 -15.94 7.23 -2.63
CA PHE A 57 -14.70 7.86 -3.07
C PHE A 57 -13.86 8.35 -1.88
N GLU A 58 -14.34 9.35 -1.15
CA GLU A 58 -13.54 9.97 -0.08
C GLU A 58 -13.22 9.00 1.06
N ASP A 59 -14.16 8.14 1.45
CA ASP A 59 -13.95 7.17 2.53
C ASP A 59 -13.09 5.99 2.09
N GLY A 60 -13.19 5.58 0.82
CA GLY A 60 -12.28 4.57 0.26
C GLY A 60 -10.84 5.06 0.24
N HIS A 61 -10.64 6.34 -0.11
CA HIS A 61 -9.34 7.00 -0.02
C HIS A 61 -8.78 6.99 1.41
N ARG A 62 -9.61 7.28 2.42
CA ARG A 62 -9.22 7.26 3.84
C ARG A 62 -8.84 5.85 4.29
N GLY A 63 -9.61 4.84 3.89
CA GLY A 63 -9.32 3.44 4.18
C GLY A 63 -7.99 2.98 3.60
N ALA A 64 -7.79 3.19 2.29
CA ALA A 64 -6.52 2.89 1.63
C ALA A 64 -5.35 3.65 2.29
N SER A 65 -5.55 4.90 2.68
CA SER A 65 -4.53 5.71 3.34
C SER A 65 -4.08 5.17 4.70
N MET A 66 -4.98 4.60 5.50
CA MET A 66 -4.61 3.98 6.78
C MET A 66 -3.77 2.72 6.55
N ILE A 67 -4.11 1.92 5.53
CA ILE A 67 -3.32 0.76 5.11
C ILE A 67 -1.95 1.20 4.57
N SER A 68 -1.89 2.18 3.67
CA SER A 68 -0.60 2.68 3.15
C SER A 68 0.28 3.25 4.25
N ALA A 69 -0.29 3.92 5.26
CA ALA A 69 0.49 4.43 6.37
C ALA A 69 1.09 3.31 7.22
N HIS A 70 0.31 2.26 7.50
CA HIS A 70 0.84 1.06 8.15
C HIS A 70 2.00 0.48 7.36
N LEU A 71 1.79 0.23 6.07
CA LEU A 71 2.79 -0.36 5.19
C LEU A 71 4.02 0.52 5.04
N MET A 72 3.85 1.84 4.93
CA MET A 72 4.98 2.76 4.89
C MET A 72 5.82 2.68 6.17
N CYS A 73 5.19 2.59 7.35
CA CYS A 73 5.90 2.42 8.61
C CYS A 73 6.64 1.09 8.73
N VAL A 74 6.07 0.00 8.21
CA VAL A 74 6.64 -1.35 8.29
C VAL A 74 7.70 -1.57 7.21
N ASP A 75 7.34 -1.38 5.94
CA ASP A 75 8.16 -1.69 4.77
C ASP A 75 9.37 -0.74 4.66
N ASN A 76 9.33 0.46 5.25
CA ASN A 76 10.44 1.43 5.25
C ASN A 76 11.11 1.58 6.63
N GLU A 77 10.81 0.69 7.57
CA GLU A 77 11.45 0.65 8.90
C GLU A 77 11.44 2.01 9.62
N LEU A 78 10.32 2.74 9.56
CA LEU A 78 10.22 4.04 10.19
C LEU A 78 10.37 3.91 11.72
N ASP A 79 11.08 4.87 12.32
CA ASP A 79 11.29 4.91 13.76
C ASP A 79 9.97 5.03 14.54
N ASP A 80 10.00 4.59 15.81
CA ASP A 80 8.80 4.55 16.65
C ASP A 80 8.18 5.94 16.84
N ALA A 81 8.99 7.01 16.89
CA ALA A 81 8.51 8.38 17.03
C ALA A 81 7.70 8.81 15.78
N THR A 82 8.19 8.48 14.59
CA THR A 82 7.52 8.71 13.32
C THR A 82 6.23 7.92 13.24
N ALA A 83 6.27 6.61 13.53
CA ALA A 83 5.10 5.74 13.49
C ALA A 83 4.02 6.20 14.47
N GLN A 84 4.39 6.53 15.71
CA GLN A 84 3.46 7.06 16.71
C GLN A 84 2.85 8.39 16.27
N ARG A 85 3.64 9.29 15.69
CA ARG A 85 3.12 10.57 15.18
C ARG A 85 2.13 10.36 14.05
N ILE A 86 2.38 9.40 13.17
CA ILE A 86 1.46 9.02 12.09
C ILE A 86 0.15 8.48 12.65
N ILE A 87 0.20 7.55 13.62
CA ILE A 87 -0.99 6.99 14.28
C ILE A 87 -1.83 8.11 14.92
N GLN A 88 -1.17 9.01 15.67
CA GLN A 88 -1.84 10.14 16.31
C GLN A 88 -2.61 11.01 15.30
N LEU A 89 -2.07 11.23 14.10
CA LEU A 89 -2.75 11.99 13.06
C LEU A 89 -4.05 11.31 12.60
N PHE A 90 -4.08 9.99 12.48
CA PHE A 90 -5.30 9.25 12.15
C PHE A 90 -6.33 9.32 13.27
N ASP A 91 -5.89 9.20 14.53
CA ASP A 91 -6.79 9.32 15.68
C ASP A 91 -7.40 10.71 15.79
N LEU A 92 -6.65 11.77 15.45
CA LEU A 92 -7.19 13.13 15.42
C LEU A 92 -8.19 13.37 14.27
N ASN A 93 -8.05 12.66 13.15
CA ASN A 93 -8.83 12.96 11.94
C ASN A 93 -10.01 12.01 11.73
N TRP A 94 -9.80 10.70 11.83
CA TRP A 94 -10.78 9.68 11.40
C TRP A 94 -11.04 8.58 12.43
N GLY A 95 -10.12 8.32 13.36
CA GLY A 95 -10.24 7.26 14.36
C GLY A 95 -11.59 7.23 15.09
N PRO A 96 -12.14 8.36 15.57
CA PRO A 96 -13.42 8.41 16.28
C PRO A 96 -14.67 8.30 15.39
N THR A 97 -14.52 8.19 14.07
CA THR A 97 -15.65 8.22 13.14
C THR A 97 -16.22 6.82 12.92
N LYS A 98 -17.50 6.76 12.50
CA LYS A 98 -18.18 5.50 12.12
C LYS A 98 -17.43 4.68 11.06
N LEU A 99 -16.58 5.35 10.28
CA LEU A 99 -15.77 4.71 9.26
C LEU A 99 -14.83 3.65 9.86
N CYS A 100 -14.28 3.93 11.05
CA CYS A 100 -13.28 3.10 11.72
C CYS A 100 -13.85 2.15 12.78
N GLU A 101 -15.16 2.18 13.05
CA GLU A 101 -15.81 1.30 14.03
C GLU A 101 -15.51 -0.19 13.77
N ASP A 102 -15.65 -1.05 14.77
CA ASP A 102 -15.46 -2.48 14.56
C ASP A 102 -16.60 -3.10 13.74
N PHE A 103 -16.28 -4.08 12.91
CA PHE A 103 -17.30 -4.98 12.35
C PHE A 103 -17.70 -6.03 13.38
N LEU A 104 -18.85 -6.66 13.16
CA LEU A 104 -19.21 -7.87 13.89
C LEU A 104 -18.11 -8.92 13.71
N GLN A 105 -17.87 -9.69 14.76
CA GLN A 105 -16.97 -10.83 14.70
C GLN A 105 -17.64 -11.93 13.87
N GLU A 106 -16.93 -12.39 12.85
CA GLU A 106 -17.37 -13.40 11.90
C GLU A 106 -16.19 -14.30 11.58
N GLU A 107 -16.46 -15.53 11.13
CA GLU A 107 -15.39 -16.42 10.67
C GLU A 107 -14.71 -15.85 9.41
N PRO A 108 -13.37 -15.92 9.32
CA PRO A 108 -12.65 -15.48 8.14
C PRO A 108 -13.06 -16.23 6.88
N ASP A 109 -13.17 -15.49 5.77
CA ASP A 109 -13.42 -16.04 4.44
C ASP A 109 -12.08 -16.48 3.81
N PRO A 110 -11.83 -17.78 3.63
CA PRO A 110 -10.57 -18.27 3.06
C PRO A 110 -10.37 -17.86 1.59
N LYS A 111 -11.42 -17.35 0.92
CA LYS A 111 -11.40 -16.88 -0.46
C LYS A 111 -11.44 -15.35 -0.58
N ALA A 112 -11.22 -14.62 0.50
CA ALA A 112 -11.29 -13.16 0.52
C ALA A 112 -10.46 -12.49 -0.59
N CYS A 113 -9.19 -12.85 -0.72
CA CYS A 113 -8.31 -12.27 -1.74
C CYS A 113 -8.76 -12.62 -3.16
N GLU A 114 -9.18 -13.88 -3.40
CA GLU A 114 -9.72 -14.33 -4.68
C GLU A 114 -10.95 -13.51 -5.09
N LYS A 115 -11.89 -13.29 -4.17
CA LYS A 115 -13.10 -12.51 -4.42
C LYS A 115 -12.80 -11.04 -4.77
N VAL A 116 -11.86 -10.42 -4.07
CA VAL A 116 -11.43 -9.05 -4.34
C VAL A 116 -10.74 -8.95 -5.69
N GLY A 117 -9.87 -9.90 -6.01
CA GLY A 117 -9.19 -9.98 -7.31
C GLY A 117 -10.15 -10.18 -8.48
N LEU A 118 -11.15 -11.06 -8.32
CA LEU A 118 -12.22 -11.24 -9.31
C LEU A 118 -13.05 -9.96 -9.48
N ALA A 119 -13.39 -9.25 -8.39
CA ALA A 119 -14.11 -7.98 -8.47
C ALA A 119 -13.32 -6.90 -9.23
N LEU A 120 -11.98 -6.90 -9.12
CA LEU A 120 -11.10 -6.05 -9.92
C LEU A 120 -11.11 -6.49 -11.41
N ALA A 121 -10.97 -7.79 -11.67
CA ALA A 121 -10.90 -8.33 -13.02
C ALA A 121 -12.22 -8.22 -13.82
N ASP A 122 -13.38 -8.16 -13.15
CA ASP A 122 -14.73 -8.06 -13.75
C ASP A 122 -14.86 -6.91 -14.78
N ASN A 123 -13.99 -5.90 -14.73
CA ASN A 123 -14.01 -4.73 -15.60
C ASN A 123 -12.66 -4.45 -16.28
N SER A 124 -11.89 -5.51 -16.57
CA SER A 124 -10.56 -5.44 -17.16
C SER A 124 -10.47 -4.43 -18.31
N GLY A 125 -9.50 -3.54 -18.23
CA GLY A 125 -9.17 -2.57 -19.28
C GLY A 125 -9.99 -1.29 -19.35
N VAL A 126 -10.96 -1.06 -18.46
CA VAL A 126 -11.62 0.25 -18.31
C VAL A 126 -10.82 1.10 -17.32
N LEU A 127 -10.46 2.33 -17.69
CA LEU A 127 -9.83 3.25 -16.72
C LEU A 127 -10.89 3.82 -15.79
N ARG A 128 -10.89 3.42 -14.52
CA ARG A 128 -11.89 3.85 -13.54
C ARG A 128 -11.29 4.82 -12.55
N GLU A 129 -11.81 6.04 -12.52
CA GLU A 129 -11.36 7.15 -11.68
C GLU A 129 -9.84 7.09 -11.46
N VAL A 130 -9.01 7.28 -12.50
CA VAL A 130 -7.54 7.27 -12.41
C VAL A 130 -6.87 6.02 -11.79
N GLY A 131 -7.56 4.87 -11.76
CA GLY A 131 -7.05 3.59 -11.26
C GLY A 131 -7.39 3.28 -9.79
N HIS A 132 -8.39 3.95 -9.21
CA HIS A 132 -8.75 3.75 -7.79
C HIS A 132 -9.23 2.33 -7.46
N ASP A 133 -9.85 1.64 -8.41
CA ASP A 133 -10.24 0.23 -8.28
C ASP A 133 -9.02 -0.66 -8.01
N ALA A 134 -7.98 -0.56 -8.83
CA ALA A 134 -6.74 -1.32 -8.65
C ALA A 134 -6.00 -0.91 -7.37
N ILE A 135 -5.96 0.40 -7.07
CA ILE A 135 -5.31 0.90 -5.86
C ILE A 135 -5.97 0.30 -4.62
N PHE A 136 -7.30 0.33 -4.55
CA PHE A 136 -7.99 -0.11 -3.33
C PHE A 136 -8.05 -1.64 -3.23
N ALA A 137 -8.16 -2.34 -4.36
CA ALA A 137 -8.06 -3.79 -4.41
C ALA A 137 -6.71 -4.29 -3.88
N MET A 138 -5.59 -3.69 -4.34
CA MET A 138 -4.26 -4.06 -3.88
C MET A 138 -4.12 -3.87 -2.36
N HIS A 139 -4.52 -2.71 -1.84
CA HIS A 139 -4.43 -2.43 -0.40
C HIS A 139 -5.29 -3.41 0.41
N ALA A 140 -6.50 -3.73 -0.04
CA ALA A 140 -7.36 -4.69 0.64
C ALA A 140 -6.78 -6.11 0.63
N ILE A 141 -6.29 -6.60 -0.52
CA ILE A 141 -5.67 -7.92 -0.65
C ILE A 141 -4.44 -8.03 0.27
N LYS A 142 -3.54 -7.05 0.22
CA LYS A 142 -2.34 -7.04 1.06
C LYS A 142 -2.72 -7.02 2.54
N ALA A 143 -3.71 -6.20 2.92
CA ALA A 143 -4.19 -6.13 4.29
C ALA A 143 -4.83 -7.44 4.79
N PHE A 144 -5.64 -8.11 3.97
CA PHE A 144 -6.19 -9.42 4.31
C PHE A 144 -5.13 -10.52 4.43
N ARG A 145 -4.02 -10.43 3.68
CA ARG A 145 -2.90 -11.39 3.83
C ARG A 145 -2.10 -11.16 5.11
N MET A 146 -1.95 -9.90 5.52
CA MET A 146 -1.27 -9.53 6.75
C MET A 146 -2.13 -9.78 8.00
N LEU A 147 -3.45 -9.70 7.88
CA LEU A 147 -4.42 -9.89 8.95
C LEU A 147 -5.57 -10.82 8.52
N PRO A 148 -5.31 -12.13 8.28
CA PRO A 148 -6.28 -13.06 7.72
C PRO A 148 -7.58 -13.17 8.53
N GLU A 149 -7.52 -13.02 9.85
CA GLU A 149 -8.68 -13.02 10.74
C GLU A 149 -9.66 -11.87 10.47
N SER A 150 -9.17 -10.78 9.88
CA SER A 150 -10.01 -9.64 9.50
C SER A 150 -10.73 -9.83 8.17
N ALA A 151 -10.41 -10.88 7.42
CA ALA A 151 -10.97 -11.14 6.10
C ALA A 151 -12.38 -11.74 6.16
N THR A 152 -13.30 -11.10 6.88
CA THR A 152 -14.66 -11.60 7.11
C THR A 152 -15.60 -11.37 5.93
N PRO A 153 -16.68 -12.17 5.78
CA PRO A 153 -17.65 -12.00 4.69
C PRO A 153 -18.16 -10.56 4.53
N GLY A 154 -18.55 -9.89 5.63
CA GLY A 154 -19.03 -8.51 5.58
C GLY A 154 -17.99 -7.51 5.07
N ARG A 155 -16.73 -7.67 5.46
CA ARG A 155 -15.63 -6.81 4.98
C ARG A 155 -15.30 -7.07 3.52
N VAL A 156 -15.21 -8.35 3.14
CA VAL A 156 -14.90 -8.76 1.77
C VAL A 156 -16.00 -8.28 0.81
N GLU A 157 -17.26 -8.45 1.17
CA GLU A 157 -18.39 -7.96 0.37
C GLU A 157 -18.34 -6.44 0.20
N GLY A 158 -18.12 -5.70 1.29
CA GLY A 158 -17.98 -4.24 1.26
C GLY A 158 -16.84 -3.77 0.35
N VAL A 159 -15.67 -4.39 0.43
CA VAL A 159 -14.53 -4.09 -0.46
C VAL A 159 -14.87 -4.41 -1.92
N CYS A 160 -15.48 -5.57 -2.19
CA CYS A 160 -15.86 -5.94 -3.56
C CYS A 160 -16.90 -5.00 -4.15
N ARG A 161 -17.84 -4.50 -3.33
CA ARG A 161 -18.80 -3.46 -3.74
C ARG A 161 -18.06 -2.16 -4.05
N LEU A 162 -17.15 -1.72 -3.19
CA LEU A 162 -16.35 -0.50 -3.40
C LEU A 162 -15.62 -0.50 -4.73
N ILE A 163 -14.94 -1.60 -5.05
CA ILE A 163 -14.19 -1.75 -6.31
C ILE A 163 -15.11 -1.58 -7.52
N ARG A 164 -16.35 -2.07 -7.44
CA ARG A 164 -17.33 -1.97 -8.53
C ARG A 164 -18.00 -0.60 -8.65
N GLU A 165 -17.96 0.24 -7.60
CA GLU A 165 -18.53 1.59 -7.60
C GLU A 165 -17.71 2.60 -8.43
N PHE A 166 -16.40 2.37 -8.62
CA PHE A 166 -15.54 3.30 -9.35
C PHE A 166 -15.99 3.51 -10.78
N LYS A 167 -16.16 4.77 -11.20
CA LYS A 167 -16.73 5.11 -12.51
C LYS A 167 -15.66 5.18 -13.59
N PRO A 168 -15.99 4.87 -14.87
CA PRO A 168 -15.09 5.15 -15.97
C PRO A 168 -14.65 6.63 -15.98
N TRP A 169 -13.37 6.86 -16.26
CA TRP A 169 -12.76 8.18 -16.29
C TRP A 169 -11.82 8.27 -17.49
N ARG A 170 -12.10 9.24 -18.39
CA ARG A 170 -11.34 9.48 -19.63
C ARG A 170 -10.93 8.18 -20.32
N ASP A 171 -11.91 7.31 -20.57
CA ASP A 171 -11.72 5.99 -21.15
C ASP A 171 -11.46 6.08 -22.67
N VAL A 172 -10.32 6.68 -23.02
CA VAL A 172 -9.84 6.82 -24.39
C VAL A 172 -9.05 5.57 -24.80
N PRO A 173 -8.90 5.25 -26.10
CA PRO A 173 -7.97 4.21 -26.53
C PRO A 173 -6.53 4.52 -26.06
N PRO A 174 -5.78 3.54 -25.53
CA PRO A 174 -4.39 3.76 -25.15
C PRO A 174 -3.53 4.04 -26.40
N SER A 175 -2.55 4.92 -26.27
CA SER A 175 -1.55 5.16 -27.30
C SER A 175 -0.74 3.87 -27.58
N PRO A 176 -0.45 3.55 -28.85
CA PRO A 176 0.41 2.42 -29.17
C PRO A 176 1.83 2.58 -28.62
N GLU A 177 2.30 3.82 -28.41
CA GLU A 177 3.62 4.16 -27.86
C GLU A 177 3.70 4.04 -26.32
N VAL A 178 2.62 3.62 -25.68
CA VAL A 178 2.58 3.32 -24.25
C VAL A 178 2.57 1.81 -24.12
N ASP A 179 3.72 1.25 -23.77
CA ASP A 179 3.90 -0.18 -23.54
C ASP A 179 4.74 -0.39 -22.27
N PRO A 180 4.11 -0.48 -21.09
CA PRO A 180 4.84 -0.74 -19.85
C PRO A 180 5.41 -2.17 -19.89
N PRO A 181 6.54 -2.45 -19.22
CA PRO A 181 7.01 -3.82 -19.02
C PRO A 181 5.94 -4.72 -18.36
N PRO A 182 6.09 -6.06 -18.41
CA PRO A 182 5.31 -6.97 -17.56
C PRO A 182 5.39 -6.55 -16.10
N PHE A 183 4.26 -6.53 -15.37
CA PHE A 183 4.27 -6.08 -13.97
C PHE A 183 5.01 -7.08 -13.05
N SER A 184 5.17 -8.32 -13.49
CA SER A 184 6.03 -9.34 -12.86
C SER A 184 7.53 -9.01 -12.94
N ASP A 185 7.96 -8.20 -13.91
CA ASP A 185 9.31 -7.59 -13.90
C ASP A 185 9.27 -6.32 -13.05
N SER A 186 9.31 -6.50 -11.73
CA SER A 186 9.16 -5.39 -10.78
C SER A 186 10.19 -4.28 -10.99
N GLN A 187 11.41 -4.62 -11.44
CA GLN A 187 12.45 -3.62 -11.66
C GLN A 187 12.12 -2.75 -12.88
N ALA A 188 11.90 -3.38 -14.04
CA ALA A 188 11.63 -2.64 -15.27
C ALA A 188 10.30 -1.87 -15.18
N ALA A 189 9.25 -2.49 -14.63
CA ALA A 189 7.96 -1.83 -14.44
C ALA A 189 8.08 -0.62 -13.51
N SER A 190 8.81 -0.73 -12.40
CA SER A 190 9.00 0.39 -11.47
C SER A 190 9.80 1.53 -12.12
N GLN A 191 10.85 1.22 -12.89
CA GLN A 191 11.60 2.24 -13.65
C GLN A 191 10.69 2.99 -14.63
N PHE A 192 9.83 2.26 -15.36
CA PHE A 192 8.86 2.86 -16.27
C PHE A 192 7.89 3.80 -15.52
N ILE A 193 7.28 3.34 -14.42
CA ILE A 193 6.32 4.10 -13.62
C ILE A 193 6.97 5.37 -13.03
N LEU A 194 8.17 5.25 -12.49
CA LEU A 194 8.91 6.37 -11.92
C LEU A 194 9.29 7.39 -13.00
N LYS A 195 9.66 6.93 -14.20
CA LYS A 195 9.94 7.84 -15.32
C LYS A 195 8.68 8.60 -15.75
N GLU A 196 7.56 7.92 -15.93
CA GLU A 196 6.28 8.57 -16.23
C GLU A 196 5.84 9.52 -15.12
N THR A 197 6.14 9.19 -13.87
CA THR A 197 5.88 10.07 -12.73
C THR A 197 6.74 11.32 -12.80
N SER A 198 8.06 11.20 -13.02
CA SER A 198 8.97 12.36 -13.14
C SER A 198 8.51 13.31 -14.25
N ASP A 199 8.18 12.74 -15.42
CA ASP A 199 7.72 13.53 -16.56
C ASP A 199 6.34 14.16 -16.31
N ALA A 200 5.46 13.48 -15.57
CA ALA A 200 4.17 14.04 -15.15
C ALA A 200 4.34 15.19 -14.15
N ILE A 201 5.30 15.13 -13.22
CA ILE A 201 5.60 16.25 -12.32
C ILE A 201 5.93 17.51 -13.13
N ASP A 202 6.84 17.40 -14.08
CA ASP A 202 7.26 18.53 -14.91
C ASP A 202 6.10 19.06 -15.78
N ARG A 203 5.33 18.15 -16.36
CA ARG A 203 4.23 18.49 -17.28
C ARG A 203 3.04 19.16 -16.58
N PHE A 204 2.80 18.84 -15.31
CA PHE A 204 1.66 19.33 -14.54
C PHE A 204 2.02 20.37 -13.46
N MET A 205 3.22 20.98 -13.53
CA MET A 205 3.57 22.11 -12.66
C MET A 205 2.48 23.20 -12.71
N GLY A 206 1.99 23.63 -11.55
CA GLY A 206 0.91 24.60 -11.41
C GLY A 206 -0.51 24.03 -11.54
N PHE A 207 -0.66 22.70 -11.64
CA PHE A 207 -1.96 22.00 -11.73
C PHE A 207 -2.16 20.98 -10.60
N GLY A 208 -1.26 20.98 -9.61
CA GLY A 208 -1.32 20.11 -8.45
C GLY A 208 -0.80 18.69 -8.70
N GLN A 209 -0.59 17.96 -7.62
CA GLN A 209 0.10 16.66 -7.63
C GLN A 209 -0.74 15.46 -8.07
N GLY A 210 -2.03 15.66 -8.39
CA GLY A 210 -2.98 14.56 -8.60
C GLY A 210 -2.51 13.57 -9.66
N PHE A 211 -2.11 14.05 -10.83
CA PHE A 211 -1.74 13.17 -11.94
C PHE A 211 -0.46 12.35 -11.66
N ALA A 212 0.58 12.99 -11.12
CA ALA A 212 1.82 12.30 -10.78
C ALA A 212 1.64 11.35 -9.58
N GLY A 213 0.90 11.76 -8.55
CA GLY A 213 0.63 10.91 -7.39
C GLY A 213 -0.23 9.68 -7.72
N HIS A 214 -1.18 9.80 -8.64
CA HIS A 214 -1.93 8.65 -9.16
C HIS A 214 -1.11 7.77 -10.10
N MET A 215 -0.11 8.33 -10.82
CA MET A 215 0.85 7.51 -11.57
C MET A 215 1.62 6.58 -10.62
N LEU A 216 2.12 7.12 -9.51
CA LEU A 216 2.79 6.35 -8.47
C LEU A 216 1.87 5.27 -7.89
N THR A 217 0.72 5.67 -7.36
CA THR A 217 -0.15 4.74 -6.61
C THR A 217 -0.78 3.67 -7.50
N PHE A 218 -1.21 4.02 -8.72
CA PHE A 218 -1.75 3.04 -9.66
C PHE A 218 -0.63 2.09 -10.11
N GLY A 219 0.52 2.61 -10.55
CA GLY A 219 1.64 1.77 -10.98
C GLY A 219 2.15 0.83 -9.88
N GLN A 220 2.34 1.35 -8.66
CA GLN A 220 2.76 0.55 -7.50
C GLN A 220 1.76 -0.57 -7.20
N SER A 221 0.46 -0.31 -7.34
CA SER A 221 -0.56 -1.33 -7.07
C SER A 221 -0.44 -2.52 -8.02
N LEU A 222 -0.04 -2.29 -9.27
CA LEU A 222 0.13 -3.36 -10.26
C LEU A 222 1.41 -4.16 -10.02
N VAL A 223 2.52 -3.47 -9.73
CA VAL A 223 3.78 -4.12 -9.36
C VAL A 223 3.59 -4.98 -8.11
N GLU A 224 2.93 -4.43 -7.09
CA GLU A 224 2.75 -5.12 -5.81
C GLU A 224 1.79 -6.32 -5.92
N LEU A 225 0.69 -6.21 -6.68
CA LEU A 225 -0.15 -7.37 -7.00
C LEU A 225 0.65 -8.49 -7.67
N ALA A 226 1.47 -8.17 -8.67
CA ALA A 226 2.31 -9.16 -9.33
C ALA A 226 3.35 -9.79 -8.38
N ARG A 227 4.00 -8.99 -7.53
CA ARG A 227 4.95 -9.48 -6.51
C ARG A 227 4.30 -10.40 -5.48
N MET A 228 3.04 -10.13 -5.17
CA MET A 228 2.19 -10.94 -4.31
C MET A 228 1.73 -12.26 -4.97
N GLY A 229 2.10 -12.52 -6.23
CA GLY A 229 1.71 -13.71 -6.98
C GLY A 229 0.40 -13.57 -7.75
N ASP A 230 -0.19 -12.37 -7.77
CA ASP A 230 -1.47 -12.07 -8.42
C ASP A 230 -1.27 -11.40 -9.80
N GLU A 231 -0.32 -11.91 -10.59
CA GLU A 231 0.06 -11.34 -11.89
C GLU A 231 -1.13 -11.22 -12.84
N GLU A 232 -2.04 -12.19 -12.85
CA GLU A 232 -3.24 -12.16 -13.69
C GLU A 232 -4.11 -10.92 -13.40
N TRP A 233 -4.30 -10.58 -12.13
CA TRP A 233 -5.09 -9.41 -11.74
C TRP A 233 -4.36 -8.11 -12.04
N ALA A 234 -3.04 -8.05 -11.84
CA ALA A 234 -2.23 -6.90 -12.25
C ALA A 234 -2.32 -6.67 -13.77
N GLU A 235 -2.17 -7.73 -14.56
CA GLU A 235 -2.19 -7.67 -16.02
C GLU A 235 -3.59 -7.39 -16.59
N SER A 236 -4.66 -7.77 -15.87
CA SER A 236 -6.04 -7.38 -16.22
C SER A 236 -6.23 -5.84 -16.24
N CYS A 237 -5.39 -5.10 -15.51
CA CYS A 237 -5.39 -3.64 -15.45
C CYS A 237 -4.47 -2.98 -16.50
N ARG A 238 -3.67 -3.74 -17.27
CA ARG A 238 -2.67 -3.21 -18.21
C ARG A 238 -3.26 -2.17 -19.15
N VAL A 239 -4.41 -2.46 -19.76
CA VAL A 239 -5.05 -1.53 -20.69
C VAL A 239 -5.47 -0.25 -19.98
N ALA A 240 -6.05 -0.32 -18.79
CA ALA A 240 -6.43 0.85 -17.99
C ALA A 240 -5.20 1.70 -17.61
N PHE A 241 -4.11 1.08 -17.19
CA PHE A 241 -2.87 1.77 -16.88
C PHE A 241 -2.28 2.47 -18.11
N ARG A 242 -2.29 1.81 -19.28
CA ARG A 242 -1.86 2.42 -20.55
C ARG A 242 -2.72 3.63 -20.92
N LYS A 243 -4.03 3.58 -20.68
CA LYS A 243 -4.94 4.72 -20.87
C LYS A 243 -4.55 5.87 -19.95
N TYR A 244 -4.24 5.58 -18.69
CA TYR A 244 -3.83 6.60 -17.72
C TYR A 244 -2.55 7.31 -18.16
N VAL A 245 -1.50 6.56 -18.53
CA VAL A 245 -0.25 7.12 -19.08
C VAL A 245 -0.51 7.91 -20.37
N THR A 246 -1.40 7.43 -21.24
CA THR A 246 -1.79 8.16 -22.46
C THR A 246 -2.38 9.53 -22.13
N VAL A 247 -3.30 9.59 -21.16
CA VAL A 247 -3.92 10.84 -20.71
C VAL A 247 -2.89 11.75 -20.04
N THR A 248 -2.04 11.23 -19.15
CA THR A 248 -1.04 12.07 -18.47
C THR A 248 0.01 12.62 -19.43
N ARG A 249 0.36 11.90 -20.50
CA ARG A 249 1.29 12.40 -21.54
C ARG A 249 0.74 13.60 -22.34
N GLN A 250 -0.59 13.78 -22.40
CA GLN A 250 -1.22 14.94 -23.06
C GLN A 250 -1.05 16.24 -22.25
N GLY A 251 -0.83 16.14 -20.95
CA GLY A 251 -0.70 17.30 -20.07
C GLY A 251 -2.05 17.93 -19.69
N PRO A 252 -2.01 19.11 -19.03
CA PRO A 252 -3.21 19.80 -18.60
C PRO A 252 -4.03 20.31 -19.79
N GLU A 253 -5.34 20.24 -19.67
CA GLU A 253 -6.28 20.85 -20.63
C GLU A 253 -6.18 22.38 -20.58
N ALA A 254 -6.60 23.05 -21.66
CA ALA A 254 -6.49 24.51 -21.78
C ALA A 254 -7.26 25.28 -20.69
N ASP A 255 -8.35 24.70 -20.18
CA ASP A 255 -9.20 25.23 -19.11
C ASP A 255 -8.95 24.56 -17.75
N ALA A 256 -7.89 23.75 -17.63
CA ALA A 256 -7.57 23.06 -16.39
C ALA A 256 -7.35 24.05 -15.24
N ARG A 257 -7.95 23.72 -14.09
CA ARG A 257 -7.82 24.53 -12.87
C ARG A 257 -6.36 24.58 -12.41
N LYS A 258 -5.84 25.79 -12.25
CA LYS A 258 -4.52 25.99 -11.63
C LYS A 258 -4.59 25.78 -10.12
N ILE A 259 -3.59 25.08 -9.60
CA ILE A 259 -3.41 24.78 -8.17
C ILE A 259 -1.96 25.13 -7.84
N ALA A 260 -1.76 25.88 -6.76
CA ALA A 260 -0.42 26.28 -6.36
C ALA A 260 0.42 25.05 -5.97
N ASP A 261 1.64 24.99 -6.50
CA ASP A 261 2.58 23.94 -6.15
C ASP A 261 3.02 24.03 -4.69
N HIS A 262 3.49 22.90 -4.17
CA HIS A 262 4.13 22.85 -2.88
C HIS A 262 5.40 23.72 -2.86
N LYS A 263 5.70 24.29 -1.70
CA LYS A 263 6.98 25.00 -1.53
C LYS A 263 8.13 23.99 -1.47
N PRO A 264 9.28 24.29 -2.08
CA PRO A 264 10.47 23.45 -1.95
C PRO A 264 10.78 23.12 -0.48
N SER A 265 11.09 21.86 -0.22
CA SER A 265 11.43 21.35 1.11
C SER A 265 12.37 20.15 0.97
N ASN A 266 13.37 20.08 1.85
CA ASN A 266 14.27 18.93 1.97
C ASN A 266 13.75 17.88 2.97
N LEU A 267 12.60 18.16 3.61
CA LEU A 267 11.98 17.21 4.52
C LEU A 267 11.27 16.11 3.73
N ARG A 268 11.32 14.90 4.27
CA ARG A 268 10.80 13.69 3.62
C ARG A 268 9.89 12.89 4.55
N PRO A 269 8.85 12.21 4.02
CA PRO A 269 7.92 11.42 4.84
C PRO A 269 8.54 10.28 5.64
N ASN A 270 9.77 9.86 5.35
CA ASN A 270 10.54 8.94 6.18
C ASN A 270 11.27 9.61 7.38
N GLN A 271 11.06 10.91 7.62
CA GLN A 271 11.69 11.66 8.70
C GLN A 271 10.66 12.16 9.71
N THR A 272 10.93 11.98 11.01
CA THR A 272 10.09 12.51 12.10
C THR A 272 9.82 14.02 11.93
N GLU A 273 10.82 14.81 11.53
CA GLU A 273 10.70 16.27 11.38
C GLU A 273 9.64 16.69 10.35
N TYR A 274 9.47 15.92 9.27
CA TYR A 274 8.41 16.17 8.28
C TYR A 274 7.02 16.13 8.93
N TRP A 275 6.75 15.10 9.74
CA TRP A 275 5.47 14.93 10.43
C TRP A 275 5.24 15.92 11.55
N ASN A 276 6.32 16.34 12.23
CA ASN A 276 6.25 17.41 13.23
C ASN A 276 5.92 18.76 12.58
N LYS A 277 6.59 19.11 11.48
CA LYS A 277 6.31 20.35 10.73
C LYS A 277 4.92 20.36 10.13
N ARG A 278 4.37 19.18 9.78
CA ARG A 278 2.97 19.07 9.34
C ARG A 278 2.00 19.56 10.43
N GLY A 279 2.32 19.32 11.71
CA GLY A 279 1.41 19.61 12.83
C GLY A 279 0.10 18.83 12.70
N ASP A 280 -0.97 19.31 13.32
CA ASP A 280 -2.28 18.64 13.34
C ASP A 280 -3.17 19.01 12.15
N LYS A 281 -2.55 19.39 11.02
CA LYS A 281 -3.29 19.71 9.80
C LYS A 281 -4.10 18.51 9.34
N THR A 282 -5.26 18.80 8.75
CA THR A 282 -6.13 17.78 8.18
C THR A 282 -5.36 16.86 7.22
N LEU A 283 -5.67 15.57 7.27
CA LEU A 283 -5.15 14.57 6.35
C LEU A 283 -5.83 14.62 4.97
N GLY A 284 -6.86 15.47 4.80
CA GLY A 284 -7.67 15.51 3.59
C GLY A 284 -8.35 14.16 3.37
N ILE A 285 -8.09 13.54 2.22
CA ILE A 285 -8.48 12.16 1.93
C ILE A 285 -7.30 11.17 2.01
N GLY A 286 -6.11 11.60 2.48
CA GLY A 286 -5.01 10.69 2.78
C GLY A 286 -3.93 10.52 1.69
N HIS A 287 -3.89 11.38 0.67
CA HIS A 287 -2.78 11.36 -0.32
C HIS A 287 -1.39 11.50 0.31
N VAL A 288 -1.30 12.19 1.45
CA VAL A 288 -0.05 12.35 2.21
C VAL A 288 0.59 11.04 2.68
N PHE A 289 -0.14 9.91 2.64
CA PHE A 289 0.41 8.59 2.98
C PHE A 289 0.54 7.69 1.74
N LYS A 290 -0.47 7.67 0.87
CA LYS A 290 -0.47 6.81 -0.32
C LYS A 290 0.67 7.15 -1.28
N TYR A 291 0.90 8.45 -1.51
CA TYR A 291 1.94 8.90 -2.45
C TYR A 291 3.35 8.56 -1.97
N PRO A 292 3.76 8.89 -0.72
CA PRO A 292 5.09 8.49 -0.26
C PRO A 292 5.26 6.99 -0.12
N TYR A 293 4.23 6.24 0.28
CA TYR A 293 4.33 4.78 0.31
C TYR A 293 4.68 4.22 -1.07
N ALA A 294 3.90 4.59 -2.09
CA ALA A 294 4.16 4.15 -3.46
C ALA A 294 5.50 4.65 -4.00
N TYR A 295 5.90 5.88 -3.65
CA TYR A 295 7.18 6.47 -4.05
C TYR A 295 8.37 5.65 -3.55
N TYR A 296 8.43 5.35 -2.25
CA TYR A 296 9.57 4.64 -1.68
C TYR A 296 9.63 3.17 -2.12
N GLU A 297 8.48 2.51 -2.24
CA GLU A 297 8.41 1.12 -2.69
C GLU A 297 8.89 0.98 -4.15
N LEU A 298 8.40 1.84 -5.05
CA LEU A 298 8.82 1.82 -6.45
C LEU A 298 10.31 2.15 -6.60
N LEU A 299 10.85 3.07 -5.80
CA LEU A 299 12.29 3.37 -5.80
C LEU A 299 13.12 2.16 -5.36
N ALA A 300 12.68 1.46 -4.30
CA ALA A 300 13.36 0.26 -3.82
C ALA A 300 13.38 -0.85 -4.89
N HIS A 301 12.34 -0.96 -5.72
CA HIS A 301 12.25 -1.94 -6.79
C HIS A 301 12.99 -1.54 -8.06
N ALA A 302 12.96 -0.26 -8.43
CA ALA A 302 13.62 0.22 -9.63
C ALA A 302 15.15 0.07 -9.58
N ASN A 303 15.74 0.16 -8.38
CA ASN A 303 17.18 0.02 -8.16
C ASN A 303 18.02 0.86 -9.14
N SER A 304 17.61 2.13 -9.35
CA SER A 304 18.27 3.09 -10.25
C SER A 304 18.61 4.36 -9.48
N THR A 305 19.92 4.59 -9.28
CA THR A 305 20.43 5.78 -8.60
C THR A 305 20.11 7.06 -9.38
N GLU A 306 20.10 7.00 -10.71
CA GLU A 306 19.77 8.16 -11.55
C GLU A 306 18.31 8.58 -11.35
N LEU A 307 17.36 7.64 -11.48
CA LEU A 307 15.94 7.92 -11.26
C LEU A 307 15.67 8.38 -9.82
N SER A 308 16.33 7.75 -8.84
CA SER A 308 16.21 8.18 -7.44
C SER A 308 16.66 9.63 -7.23
N THR A 309 17.77 10.03 -7.86
CA THR A 309 18.30 11.39 -7.74
C THR A 309 17.38 12.39 -8.46
N GLU A 310 16.93 12.05 -9.66
CA GLU A 310 16.02 12.89 -10.44
C GLU A 310 14.70 13.14 -9.68
N LEU A 311 14.07 12.07 -9.19
CA LEU A 311 12.80 12.17 -8.48
C LEU A 311 12.94 12.84 -7.11
N ASP A 312 14.01 12.57 -6.35
CA ASP A 312 14.19 13.22 -5.06
C ASP A 312 14.30 14.75 -5.20
N SER A 313 14.94 15.22 -6.28
CA SER A 313 15.03 16.66 -6.59
C SER A 313 13.65 17.33 -6.82
N LYS A 314 12.63 16.54 -7.15
CA LYS A 314 11.26 16.98 -7.45
C LYS A 314 10.22 16.50 -6.43
N ALA A 315 10.60 15.69 -5.44
CA ALA A 315 9.70 15.00 -4.53
C ALA A 315 8.76 15.95 -3.75
N TYR A 316 9.22 17.17 -3.45
CA TYR A 316 8.40 18.19 -2.79
C TYR A 316 7.14 18.55 -3.59
N ASN A 317 7.11 18.36 -4.91
CA ASN A 317 5.92 18.56 -5.74
C ASN A 317 4.86 17.47 -5.53
N ILE A 318 5.18 16.37 -4.85
CA ILE A 318 4.25 15.28 -4.54
C ILE A 318 3.77 15.35 -3.09
N PHE A 319 4.69 15.56 -2.14
CA PHE A 319 4.43 15.57 -0.69
C PHE A 319 5.26 16.61 0.08
#